data_AF-A0A7K8YQ71-F1
#
_entry.id   AF-A0A7K8YQ71-F1
#
_cell.length_a   1.000
_cell.length_b   1.000
_cell.length_c   1.000
_cell.angle_alpha   90.00
_cell.angle_beta   90.00
_cell.angle_gamma   90.00
#
_symmetry.space_group_name_H-M   'P 1'
#
loop_
_entity.id
_entity.type
_entity.pdbx_description
1 polymer ?
#
loop_
_entity_poly.entity_id
_entity_poly.type
_entity_poly.pdbx_seq_one_letter_code
_entity_poly.pdbx_strand_id
1 'polypeptide(L)'
;MALLYLFTSLLLLFLVVPLSQAANKSPLPPSSLPTTPTLPLLRALQMRAPGSPGWQEGAASGQPLRYMLNLYRRAADREGRPRHGRSLGTNTIRLVQASFHGGQPWAGRWYVQPLAFRLEDQPEAEHLLRATVVYLPSLSLAHGRLLCALELVTASQAPGVLLSPATRTHHGWAEVDVTTYLELGNGSVGSLALQHVCVRAGRAGGHNASLAPTHPFLLLYLNDTQAGLAPPAAETHRHRRETGTLAHDLPNYLQEQGGEKSDCSLHPFPVSFAQLGWDHWIIAPHRYNPRYCKGTCPHLLRYDYHAPNHAVVQSFIHQLVDASVPRPSCVPYSYSPISVLMLERNGGILYKEYENMIAESCTCR
;
A
#
# COMPACT_ATOMS: atom_id res chain seq x y z
N MET A 1 -38.44 75.09 -28.42
CA MET A 1 -38.26 76.04 -29.53
C MET A 1 -36.76 76.07 -29.82
N ALA A 2 -36.33 75.32 -30.83
CA ALA A 2 -36.09 75.83 -32.20
C ALA A 2 -34.79 76.66 -32.22
N LEU A 3 -33.65 76.08 -32.63
CA LEU A 3 -33.21 75.77 -34.01
C LEU A 3 -32.50 76.98 -34.67
N LEU A 4 -31.75 76.66 -35.73
CA LEU A 4 -31.09 77.56 -36.69
C LEU A 4 -29.78 78.26 -36.22
N TYR A 5 -28.66 78.23 -36.98
CA TYR A 5 -28.25 77.28 -38.04
C TYR A 5 -26.77 77.49 -38.48
N LEU A 6 -26.22 76.45 -39.12
CA LEU A 6 -25.33 76.45 -40.31
C LEU A 6 -24.16 77.44 -40.44
N PHE A 7 -22.96 76.87 -40.56
CA PHE A 7 -22.07 77.04 -41.73
C PHE A 7 -21.22 75.74 -41.85
N THR A 8 -21.77 74.68 -42.43
CA THR A 8 -21.59 74.20 -43.84
C THR A 8 -20.19 73.71 -44.22
N SER A 9 -20.16 72.46 -44.69
CA SER A 9 -19.23 71.88 -45.68
C SER A 9 -17.72 71.86 -45.38
N LEU A 10 -17.17 70.64 -45.23
CA LEU A 10 -16.50 69.92 -46.33
C LEU A 10 -15.44 68.93 -45.77
N LEU A 11 -15.76 67.64 -45.63
CA LEU A 11 -14.78 66.58 -45.93
C LEU A 11 -15.41 65.19 -46.18
N LEU A 12 -15.32 64.81 -47.46
CA LEU A 12 -15.35 63.49 -48.11
C LEU A 12 -15.99 62.26 -47.41
N LEU A 13 -16.96 61.69 -48.14
CA LEU A 13 -17.27 60.25 -48.14
C LEU A 13 -16.02 59.41 -48.45
N PHE A 14 -15.88 58.27 -47.77
CA PHE A 14 -15.24 57.08 -48.35
C PHE A 14 -16.10 55.83 -48.08
N LEU A 15 -16.64 55.26 -49.15
CA LEU A 15 -17.29 53.94 -49.20
C LEU A 15 -16.47 53.04 -50.13
N VAL A 16 -15.69 52.10 -49.61
CA VAL A 16 -15.27 50.88 -50.35
C VAL A 16 -15.08 49.71 -49.37
N VAL A 17 -15.67 48.56 -49.72
CA VAL A 17 -15.62 47.24 -49.05
C VAL A 17 -15.80 46.21 -50.20
N PRO A 18 -15.30 44.94 -50.17
CA PRO A 18 -14.18 44.31 -49.45
C PRO A 18 -13.19 43.57 -50.40
N LEU A 19 -12.14 42.94 -49.83
CA LEU A 19 -11.55 41.61 -50.17
C LEU A 19 -10.54 41.28 -49.02
N SER A 20 -10.10 40.06 -48.68
CA SER A 20 -10.30 38.69 -49.24
C SER A 20 -10.77 37.70 -48.13
N GLN A 21 -10.08 36.56 -47.89
CA GLN A 21 -10.44 35.54 -46.88
C GLN A 21 -9.22 34.91 -46.15
N ALA A 22 -9.51 34.43 -44.92
CA ALA A 22 -8.98 33.22 -44.24
C ALA A 22 -7.47 33.04 -43.91
N ALA A 23 -7.16 33.01 -42.61
CA ALA A 23 -6.15 32.11 -42.02
C ALA A 23 -6.40 31.82 -40.52
N ASN A 24 -7.18 30.78 -40.29
CA ASN A 24 -7.35 29.98 -39.06
C ASN A 24 -6.27 30.12 -37.96
N LYS A 25 -6.65 30.57 -36.75
CA LYS A 25 -5.92 30.29 -35.48
C LYS A 25 -6.91 30.03 -34.34
N SER A 26 -6.80 28.86 -33.73
CA SER A 26 -7.56 28.41 -32.56
C SER A 26 -7.10 29.11 -31.27
N PRO A 27 -7.99 29.26 -30.27
CA PRO A 27 -7.60 29.72 -28.94
C PRO A 27 -6.84 28.62 -28.20
N LEU A 28 -5.73 29.00 -27.55
CA LEU A 28 -4.95 28.11 -26.69
C LEU A 28 -5.74 27.74 -25.42
N PRO A 29 -5.64 26.50 -24.91
CA PRO A 29 -6.26 26.10 -23.65
C PRO A 29 -5.54 26.74 -22.45
N PRO A 30 -6.21 26.88 -21.29
CA PRO A 30 -5.58 27.39 -20.08
C PRO A 30 -4.41 26.49 -19.66
N SER A 31 -3.29 27.12 -19.30
CA SER A 31 -2.09 26.43 -18.84
C SER A 31 -2.40 25.59 -17.61
N SER A 32 -2.25 24.27 -17.74
CA SER A 32 -2.25 23.37 -16.61
C SER A 32 -1.13 23.76 -15.65
N LEU A 33 -1.48 24.03 -14.40
CA LEU A 33 -0.53 23.92 -13.29
C LEU A 33 0.19 22.57 -13.43
N PRO A 34 1.53 22.51 -13.30
CA PRO A 34 2.21 21.23 -13.29
C PRO A 34 1.64 20.43 -12.13
N THR A 35 0.90 19.36 -12.43
CA THR A 35 0.42 18.41 -11.44
C THR A 35 1.64 17.85 -10.73
N THR A 36 1.92 18.37 -9.54
CA THR A 36 3.00 17.91 -8.69
C THR A 36 2.81 16.41 -8.53
N PRO A 37 3.75 15.56 -8.98
CA PRO A 37 3.55 14.13 -8.94
C PRO A 37 3.40 13.73 -7.47
N THR A 38 2.17 13.39 -7.07
CA THR A 38 1.89 12.89 -5.73
C THR A 38 2.79 11.70 -5.49
N LEU A 39 3.60 11.77 -4.43
CA LEU A 39 4.59 10.75 -4.09
C LEU A 39 3.94 9.36 -4.22
N PRO A 40 4.57 8.37 -4.87
CA PRO A 40 3.90 7.14 -5.28
C PRO A 40 3.26 6.41 -4.10
N LEU A 41 3.85 6.49 -2.91
CA LEU A 41 3.23 6.03 -1.66
C LEU A 41 1.96 6.81 -1.33
N LEU A 42 2.02 8.15 -1.27
CA LEU A 42 0.86 8.99 -0.98
C LEU A 42 -0.26 8.73 -2.00
N ARG A 43 0.08 8.54 -3.28
CA ARG A 43 -0.88 8.16 -4.33
C ARG A 43 -1.45 6.75 -4.11
N ALA A 44 -0.62 5.76 -3.76
CA ALA A 44 -1.07 4.39 -3.48
C ALA A 44 -2.00 4.32 -2.25
N LEU A 45 -1.76 5.16 -1.24
CA LEU A 45 -2.58 5.28 -0.04
C LEU A 45 -3.85 6.11 -0.33
N GLN A 46 -3.78 7.22 -1.07
CA GLN A 46 -4.92 8.06 -1.45
C GLN A 46 -5.90 7.36 -2.42
N MET A 47 -5.40 6.63 -3.43
CA MET A 47 -6.25 5.82 -4.33
C MET A 47 -6.99 4.69 -3.58
N ARG A 48 -6.51 4.36 -2.36
CA ARG A 48 -7.05 3.37 -1.43
C ARG A 48 -7.58 4.03 -0.13
N ALA A 49 -7.91 5.32 -0.15
CA ALA A 49 -8.52 6.04 0.99
C ALA A 49 -10.03 6.33 0.80
N PRO A 50 -10.86 6.21 1.86
CA PRO A 50 -12.29 6.52 1.86
C PRO A 50 -12.66 7.92 1.37
N GLY A 51 -13.83 8.02 0.73
CA GLY A 51 -14.32 9.24 0.08
C GLY A 51 -14.10 9.30 -1.44
N SER A 52 -13.43 8.31 -2.03
CA SER A 52 -13.44 8.11 -3.49
C SER A 52 -14.80 7.58 -3.99
N PRO A 53 -15.14 7.70 -5.29
CA PRO A 53 -16.30 7.01 -5.84
C PRO A 53 -16.19 5.48 -5.65
N GLY A 54 -17.24 4.84 -5.14
CA GLY A 54 -17.32 3.37 -5.01
C GLY A 54 -16.84 2.76 -3.68
N TRP A 55 -16.65 3.54 -2.62
CA TRP A 55 -16.42 2.97 -1.28
C TRP A 55 -17.68 2.32 -0.71
N GLN A 56 -17.57 1.07 -0.26
CA GLN A 56 -18.60 0.38 0.49
C GLN A 56 -18.36 0.49 2.00
N GLU A 57 -19.32 1.09 2.72
CA GLU A 57 -19.30 1.24 4.16
C GLU A 57 -19.68 -0.09 4.83
N GLY A 58 -18.76 -1.05 4.80
CA GLY A 58 -19.04 -2.45 5.11
C GLY A 58 -17.77 -3.30 5.20
N ALA A 59 -16.80 -2.87 6.01
CA ALA A 59 -15.58 -3.63 6.28
C ALA A 59 -15.87 -5.08 6.70
N ALA A 60 -15.04 -6.02 6.22
CA ALA A 60 -15.04 -7.38 6.74
C ALA A 60 -14.86 -7.34 8.27
N SER A 61 -15.88 -7.77 8.99
CA SER A 61 -16.01 -7.60 10.44
C SER A 61 -16.16 -8.95 11.16
N GLY A 62 -15.95 -8.96 12.48
CA GLY A 62 -16.00 -10.18 13.26
C GLY A 62 -14.81 -11.13 13.00
N GLN A 63 -15.09 -12.37 12.60
CA GLN A 63 -14.09 -13.44 12.55
C GLN A 63 -13.00 -13.27 11.46
N PRO A 64 -13.30 -12.87 10.20
CA PRO A 64 -12.27 -12.65 9.18
C PRO A 64 -11.28 -11.54 9.57
N LEU A 65 -11.77 -10.43 10.15
CA LEU A 65 -10.93 -9.37 10.72
C LEU A 65 -10.04 -9.89 11.85
N ARG A 66 -10.59 -10.71 12.74
CA ARG A 66 -9.82 -11.34 13.82
C ARG A 66 -8.75 -12.31 13.29
N TYR A 67 -9.00 -12.98 12.17
CA TYR A 67 -8.00 -13.79 11.47
C TYR A 67 -6.85 -12.90 10.95
N MET A 68 -7.17 -11.83 10.21
CA MET A 68 -6.18 -10.91 9.65
C MET A 68 -5.38 -10.15 10.72
N LEU A 69 -6.00 -9.73 11.83
CA LEU A 69 -5.30 -9.15 12.98
C LEU A 69 -4.34 -10.14 13.64
N ASN A 70 -4.70 -11.42 13.72
CA ASN A 70 -3.81 -12.45 14.25
C ASN A 70 -2.67 -12.78 13.28
N LEU A 71 -2.92 -12.74 11.96
CA LEU A 71 -1.89 -12.82 10.93
C LEU A 71 -0.91 -11.65 11.08
N TYR A 72 -1.40 -10.42 11.14
CA TYR A 72 -0.60 -9.21 11.33
C TYR A 72 0.31 -9.30 12.57
N ARG A 73 -0.22 -9.71 13.72
CA ARG A 73 0.57 -9.86 14.97
C ARG A 73 1.70 -10.89 14.87
N ARG A 74 1.54 -11.93 14.04
CA ARG A 74 2.61 -12.91 13.73
C ARG A 74 3.62 -12.36 12.72
N ALA A 75 3.19 -11.45 11.85
CA ALA A 75 4.01 -10.88 10.78
C ALA A 75 4.84 -9.66 11.24
N ALA A 76 4.30 -8.82 12.13
CA ALA A 76 4.86 -7.51 12.50
C ALA A 76 4.80 -7.23 14.02
N ASP A 77 5.53 -6.21 14.47
CA ASP A 77 5.42 -5.65 15.82
C ASP A 77 4.25 -4.64 15.97
N ARG A 78 4.24 -3.84 17.05
CA ARG A 78 3.14 -2.89 17.34
C ARG A 78 3.27 -1.60 16.55
N GLU A 79 4.48 -1.31 16.09
CA GLU A 79 4.92 -0.17 15.30
C GLU A 79 4.90 -0.50 13.81
N GLY A 80 4.60 -1.76 13.47
CA GLY A 80 4.48 -2.30 12.12
C GLY A 80 5.81 -2.71 11.48
N ARG A 81 6.92 -2.80 12.21
CA ARG A 81 8.14 -3.36 11.62
C ARG A 81 7.93 -4.86 11.36
N PRO A 82 8.24 -5.36 10.15
CA PRO A 82 8.11 -6.78 9.86
C PRO A 82 9.08 -7.62 10.70
N ARG A 83 8.60 -8.75 11.24
CA ARG A 83 9.40 -9.64 12.10
C ARG A 83 10.43 -10.43 11.29
N HIS A 84 11.57 -10.67 11.91
CA HIS A 84 12.62 -11.57 11.42
C HIS A 84 12.10 -13.02 11.41
N GLY A 85 12.43 -13.80 10.38
CA GLY A 85 12.04 -15.21 10.26
C GLY A 85 10.53 -15.45 10.02
N ARG A 86 9.75 -14.43 9.62
CA ARG A 86 8.31 -14.59 9.33
C ARG A 86 8.08 -15.51 8.12
N SER A 87 7.30 -16.57 8.31
CA SER A 87 6.99 -17.57 7.29
C SER A 87 5.81 -17.19 6.40
N LEU A 88 5.75 -15.92 5.94
CA LEU A 88 4.68 -15.49 5.01
C LEU A 88 5.00 -15.86 3.56
N GLY A 89 6.25 -15.69 3.12
CA GLY A 89 6.64 -15.93 1.72
C GLY A 89 6.06 -14.92 0.72
N THR A 90 5.53 -13.80 1.20
CA THR A 90 4.82 -12.75 0.42
C THR A 90 4.97 -11.41 1.13
N ASN A 91 4.90 -10.32 0.38
CA ASN A 91 4.79 -8.94 0.90
C ASN A 91 3.34 -8.44 1.00
N THR A 92 2.35 -9.14 0.42
CA THR A 92 0.98 -8.64 0.24
C THR A 92 -0.05 -9.78 0.39
N ILE A 93 -1.01 -9.66 1.31
CA ILE A 93 -2.08 -10.65 1.51
C ILE A 93 -3.45 -9.96 1.51
N ARG A 94 -4.28 -10.32 0.53
CA ARG A 94 -5.62 -9.75 0.32
C ARG A 94 -6.70 -10.71 0.76
N LEU A 95 -7.65 -10.24 1.58
CA LEU A 95 -8.84 -10.97 2.00
C LEU A 95 -10.03 -10.59 1.11
N VAL A 96 -10.58 -11.59 0.41
CA VAL A 96 -11.76 -11.48 -0.44
C VAL A 96 -12.94 -12.17 0.25
N GLN A 97 -14.05 -11.46 0.41
CA GLN A 97 -15.29 -12.03 0.92
C GLN A 97 -16.03 -12.83 -0.15
N ALA A 98 -16.76 -13.87 0.26
CA ALA A 98 -17.71 -14.55 -0.62
C ALA A 98 -18.93 -13.64 -0.86
N SER A 99 -19.40 -13.58 -2.10
CA SER A 99 -20.75 -13.12 -2.40
C SER A 99 -21.75 -14.28 -2.25
N PHE A 100 -22.93 -13.96 -1.71
CA PHE A 100 -23.99 -14.93 -1.45
C PHE A 100 -25.12 -14.71 -2.45
N HIS A 101 -25.56 -15.77 -3.12
CA HIS A 101 -26.80 -15.78 -3.88
C HIS A 101 -27.91 -16.43 -3.05
N GLY A 102 -29.11 -15.85 -3.13
CA GLY A 102 -30.21 -16.12 -2.19
C GLY A 102 -30.76 -17.54 -2.25
N GLY A 103 -31.17 -18.04 -1.08
CA GLY A 103 -31.80 -19.34 -0.87
C GLY A 103 -31.98 -19.58 0.62
N GLN A 104 -32.75 -20.60 1.02
CA GLN A 104 -32.80 -21.04 2.42
C GLN A 104 -31.70 -22.09 2.63
N PRO A 105 -30.59 -21.79 3.33
CA PRO A 105 -29.43 -22.67 3.34
C PRO A 105 -29.59 -23.89 4.25
N TRP A 106 -30.60 -23.93 5.13
CA TRP A 106 -30.87 -25.04 6.03
C TRP A 106 -31.90 -26.02 5.45
N ALA A 107 -31.48 -27.27 5.27
CA ALA A 107 -32.30 -28.42 4.89
C ALA A 107 -32.20 -29.50 5.99
N GLY A 108 -33.07 -29.39 7.00
CA GLY A 108 -33.10 -30.30 8.15
C GLY A 108 -31.82 -30.24 9.00
N ARG A 109 -30.96 -31.27 8.89
CA ARG A 109 -29.66 -31.32 9.61
C ARG A 109 -28.50 -30.74 8.82
N TRP A 110 -28.70 -30.47 7.54
CA TRP A 110 -27.69 -29.97 6.62
C TRP A 110 -27.83 -28.47 6.44
N TYR A 111 -26.69 -27.79 6.35
CA TYR A 111 -26.56 -26.42 5.91
C TYR A 111 -25.71 -26.45 4.63
N VAL A 112 -26.22 -25.91 3.53
CA VAL A 112 -25.52 -25.84 2.25
C VAL A 112 -25.63 -24.41 1.74
N GLN A 113 -24.49 -23.74 1.59
CA GLN A 113 -24.41 -22.37 1.11
C GLN A 113 -23.48 -22.30 -0.11
N PRO A 114 -24.00 -21.96 -1.30
CA PRO A 114 -23.16 -21.57 -2.43
C PRO A 114 -22.37 -20.30 -2.10
N LEU A 115 -21.09 -20.31 -2.44
CA LEU A 115 -20.15 -19.21 -2.30
C LEU A 115 -19.56 -18.89 -3.67
N ALA A 116 -19.58 -17.62 -4.05
CA ALA A 116 -18.84 -17.13 -5.20
C ALA A 116 -17.79 -16.12 -4.73
N PHE A 117 -16.54 -16.32 -5.13
CA PHE A 117 -15.47 -15.33 -4.96
C PHE A 117 -15.19 -14.71 -6.32
N ARG A 118 -15.27 -13.38 -6.40
CA ARG A 118 -14.89 -12.61 -7.58
C ARG A 118 -13.59 -11.88 -7.27
N LEU A 119 -12.59 -12.06 -8.12
CA LEU A 119 -11.33 -11.35 -8.01
C LEU A 119 -11.43 -10.11 -8.90
N GLU A 120 -11.50 -8.93 -8.29
CA GLU A 120 -11.38 -7.67 -9.02
C GLU A 120 -9.97 -7.53 -9.61
N ASP A 121 -9.85 -6.81 -10.72
CA ASP A 121 -8.60 -6.60 -11.46
C ASP A 121 -7.45 -6.25 -10.51
N GLN A 122 -6.54 -7.21 -10.30
CA GLN A 122 -5.32 -6.97 -9.57
C GLN A 122 -4.44 -6.04 -10.44
N PRO A 123 -3.79 -5.02 -9.85
CA PRO A 123 -2.88 -4.18 -10.61
C PRO A 123 -1.75 -5.04 -11.17
N GLU A 124 -1.26 -4.72 -12.37
CA GLU A 124 -0.27 -5.52 -13.14
C GLU A 124 1.02 -5.90 -12.36
N ALA A 125 1.29 -5.23 -11.24
CA ALA A 125 2.43 -5.49 -10.37
C ALA A 125 2.17 -6.53 -9.27
N GLU A 126 0.93 -6.81 -8.89
CA GLU A 126 0.56 -7.75 -7.82
C GLU A 126 0.40 -9.17 -8.39
N HIS A 127 1.48 -9.97 -8.32
CA HIS A 127 1.53 -11.32 -8.89
C HIS A 127 1.02 -12.38 -7.90
N LEU A 128 0.03 -13.19 -8.28
CA LEU A 128 -0.50 -14.24 -7.40
C LEU A 128 0.51 -15.39 -7.20
N LEU A 129 0.86 -15.65 -5.93
CA LEU A 129 1.70 -16.77 -5.52
C LEU A 129 0.87 -17.98 -5.04
N ARG A 130 -0.20 -17.71 -4.28
CA ARG A 130 -1.05 -18.75 -3.68
C ARG A 130 -2.43 -18.18 -3.37
N ALA A 131 -3.47 -18.98 -3.56
CA ALA A 131 -4.83 -18.70 -3.13
C ALA A 131 -5.30 -19.75 -2.12
N THR A 132 -5.91 -19.32 -1.02
CA THR A 132 -6.25 -20.21 0.09
C THR A 132 -7.60 -19.84 0.70
N VAL A 133 -8.55 -20.78 0.72
CA VAL A 133 -9.83 -20.58 1.42
C VAL A 133 -9.69 -20.99 2.87
N VAL A 134 -10.19 -20.14 3.76
CA VAL A 134 -10.09 -20.29 5.20
C VAL A 134 -11.49 -20.45 5.80
N TYR A 135 -11.69 -21.50 6.58
CA TYR A 135 -12.98 -21.82 7.19
C TYR A 135 -12.83 -22.54 8.55
N LEU A 136 -13.94 -22.65 9.29
CA LEU A 136 -14.00 -23.40 10.55
C LEU A 136 -14.59 -24.80 10.27
N PRO A 137 -13.78 -25.88 10.28
CA PRO A 137 -14.26 -27.24 10.00
C PRO A 137 -15.11 -27.81 11.14
N SER A 138 -15.06 -27.21 12.33
CA SER A 138 -15.91 -27.61 13.46
C SER A 138 -16.30 -26.41 14.32
N LEU A 139 -17.61 -26.22 14.57
CA LEU A 139 -18.13 -25.24 15.52
C LEU A 139 -18.87 -25.96 16.66
N SER A 140 -18.53 -25.64 17.91
CA SER A 140 -19.22 -26.17 19.08
C SER A 140 -20.54 -25.44 19.30
N LEU A 141 -21.62 -26.19 19.51
CA LEU A 141 -22.96 -25.70 19.81
C LEU A 141 -23.38 -26.17 21.21
N ALA A 142 -24.34 -25.49 21.84
CA ALA A 142 -24.81 -25.84 23.19
C ALA A 142 -25.27 -27.32 23.34
N HIS A 143 -25.77 -27.93 22.26
CA HIS A 143 -26.31 -29.30 22.25
C HIS A 143 -25.71 -30.19 21.15
N GLY A 144 -24.48 -29.89 20.69
CA GLY A 144 -23.80 -30.68 19.67
C GLY A 144 -22.61 -29.99 19.02
N ARG A 145 -22.26 -30.40 17.81
CA ARG A 145 -21.20 -29.83 16.99
C ARG A 145 -21.71 -29.68 15.56
N LEU A 146 -21.38 -28.57 14.93
CA LEU A 146 -21.50 -28.41 13.49
C LEU A 146 -20.16 -28.84 12.86
N LEU A 147 -20.19 -29.78 11.92
CA LEU A 147 -19.02 -30.22 11.16
C LEU A 147 -19.14 -29.68 9.75
N CYS A 148 -18.13 -29.00 9.24
CA CYS A 148 -18.17 -28.30 7.96
C CYS A 148 -17.05 -28.77 7.02
N ALA A 149 -17.32 -28.69 5.72
CA ALA A 149 -16.42 -28.98 4.62
C ALA A 149 -16.63 -27.97 3.48
N LEU A 150 -15.70 -27.95 2.53
CA LEU A 150 -15.79 -27.21 1.29
C LEU A 150 -15.83 -28.18 0.12
N GLU A 151 -16.72 -27.95 -0.82
CA GLU A 151 -16.85 -28.73 -2.06
C GLU A 151 -16.67 -27.80 -3.26
N LEU A 152 -15.88 -28.23 -4.26
CA LEU A 152 -15.69 -27.51 -5.50
C LEU A 152 -16.91 -27.71 -6.41
N VAL A 153 -17.46 -26.60 -6.94
CA VAL A 153 -18.59 -26.65 -7.87
C VAL A 153 -18.06 -26.90 -9.28
N THR A 154 -18.29 -28.10 -9.81
CA THR A 154 -17.98 -28.44 -11.20
C THR A 154 -19.14 -28.08 -12.13
N ALA A 155 -18.83 -27.63 -13.36
CA ALA A 155 -19.84 -27.28 -14.37
C ALA A 155 -20.64 -28.49 -14.91
N SER A 156 -20.17 -29.71 -14.67
CA SER A 156 -20.88 -30.95 -14.98
C SER A 156 -21.71 -31.44 -13.79
N GLN A 157 -22.76 -32.22 -14.06
CA GLN A 157 -23.67 -32.85 -13.06
C GLN A 157 -23.01 -33.94 -12.19
N ALA A 158 -21.68 -33.92 -12.05
CA ALA A 158 -20.93 -34.79 -11.16
C ALA A 158 -21.10 -34.33 -9.68
N PRO A 159 -20.94 -35.24 -8.70
CA PRO A 159 -20.81 -34.82 -7.30
C PRO A 159 -19.58 -33.92 -7.14
N GLY A 160 -19.73 -32.86 -6.34
CA GLY A 160 -18.66 -31.88 -6.09
C GLY A 160 -17.42 -32.53 -5.44
N VAL A 161 -16.25 -31.99 -5.76
CA VAL A 161 -14.98 -32.51 -5.21
C VAL A 161 -14.78 -31.95 -3.81
N LEU A 162 -14.78 -32.82 -2.79
CA LEU A 162 -14.54 -32.43 -1.41
C LEU A 162 -13.08 -32.01 -1.20
N LEU A 163 -12.88 -30.75 -0.82
CA LEU A 163 -11.57 -30.14 -0.64
C LEU A 163 -11.00 -30.50 0.74
N SER A 164 -9.87 -31.20 0.74
CA SER A 164 -9.16 -31.55 1.98
C SER A 164 -8.30 -30.37 2.46
N PRO A 165 -8.31 -30.05 3.76
CA PRO A 165 -7.51 -28.94 4.30
C PRO A 165 -6.03 -29.29 4.31
N ALA A 166 -5.22 -28.43 3.69
CA ALA A 166 -3.77 -28.57 3.60
C ALA A 166 -3.10 -28.37 4.97
N THR A 167 -3.62 -27.47 5.79
CA THR A 167 -3.17 -27.29 7.18
C THR A 167 -4.32 -27.03 8.15
N ARG A 168 -4.12 -27.39 9.42
CA ARG A 168 -4.94 -26.93 10.55
C ARG A 168 -4.11 -25.94 11.35
N THR A 169 -4.64 -24.73 11.54
CA THR A 169 -3.93 -23.62 12.19
C THR A 169 -4.24 -23.56 13.69
N HIS A 170 -3.45 -22.78 14.43
CA HIS A 170 -3.82 -22.39 15.79
C HIS A 170 -5.19 -21.68 15.82
N HIS A 171 -6.00 -22.02 16.81
CA HIS A 171 -7.43 -21.66 16.94
C HIS A 171 -8.41 -22.41 16.02
N GLY A 172 -7.97 -23.47 15.34
CA GLY A 172 -8.87 -24.45 14.72
C GLY A 172 -9.42 -24.07 13.35
N TRP A 173 -8.88 -23.04 12.69
CA TRP A 173 -9.17 -22.76 11.29
C TRP A 173 -8.47 -23.77 10.38
N ALA A 174 -9.16 -24.17 9.33
CA ALA A 174 -8.62 -24.97 8.23
C ALA A 174 -8.25 -24.05 7.06
N GLU A 175 -7.07 -24.28 6.48
CA GLU A 175 -6.62 -23.64 5.24
C GLU A 175 -6.64 -24.68 4.11
N VAL A 176 -7.33 -24.36 3.02
CA VAL A 176 -7.42 -25.17 1.78
C VAL A 176 -6.76 -24.39 0.66
N ASP A 177 -5.71 -24.95 0.05
CA ASP A 177 -5.12 -24.36 -1.16
C ASP A 177 -6.09 -24.56 -2.34
N VAL A 178 -6.40 -23.46 -3.03
CA VAL A 178 -7.31 -23.43 -4.19
C VAL A 178 -6.63 -22.82 -5.42
N THR A 179 -5.31 -22.63 -5.39
CA THR A 179 -4.55 -21.91 -6.45
C THR A 179 -4.78 -22.53 -7.83
N THR A 180 -4.88 -23.86 -7.93
CA THR A 180 -5.13 -24.58 -9.18
C THR A 180 -6.57 -24.55 -9.67
N TYR A 181 -7.51 -24.05 -8.87
CA TYR A 181 -8.95 -23.99 -9.19
C TYR A 181 -9.46 -22.57 -9.46
N LEU A 182 -8.56 -21.58 -9.48
CA LEU A 182 -8.91 -20.24 -9.91
C LEU A 182 -9.01 -20.18 -11.43
N GLU A 183 -10.21 -19.94 -11.95
CA GLU A 183 -10.41 -19.64 -13.35
C GLU A 183 -9.99 -18.19 -13.60
N LEU A 184 -8.74 -17.97 -14.04
CA LEU A 184 -8.29 -16.67 -14.54
C LEU A 184 -8.84 -16.46 -15.95
N GLY A 185 -9.77 -15.53 -16.12
CA GLY A 185 -10.30 -15.17 -17.43
C GLY A 185 -9.25 -14.49 -18.33
N ASN A 186 -9.52 -14.44 -19.64
CA ASN A 186 -8.68 -13.78 -20.67
C ASN A 186 -8.50 -12.24 -20.50
N GLY A 187 -8.90 -11.67 -19.35
CA GLY A 187 -8.80 -10.26 -19.03
C GLY A 187 -8.92 -10.04 -17.52
N SER A 188 -7.92 -10.52 -16.78
CA SER A 188 -7.61 -10.28 -15.35
C SER A 188 -8.66 -10.58 -14.26
N VAL A 189 -9.95 -10.69 -14.58
CA VAL A 189 -10.99 -11.09 -13.63
C VAL A 189 -10.96 -12.60 -13.42
N GLY A 190 -10.56 -13.03 -12.22
CA GLY A 190 -10.62 -14.42 -11.79
C GLY A 190 -11.90 -14.74 -11.03
N SER A 191 -12.39 -15.99 -11.11
CA SER A 191 -13.52 -16.43 -10.29
C SER A 191 -13.33 -17.81 -9.66
N LEU A 192 -14.02 -18.05 -8.55
CA LEU A 192 -14.04 -19.33 -7.84
C LEU A 192 -15.43 -19.57 -7.24
N ALA A 193 -16.03 -20.72 -7.56
CA ALA A 193 -17.31 -21.16 -7.02
C ALA A 193 -17.14 -22.39 -6.12
N LEU A 194 -17.58 -22.28 -4.86
CA LEU A 194 -17.54 -23.35 -3.86
C LEU A 194 -18.90 -23.55 -3.21
N GLN A 195 -19.12 -24.72 -2.62
CA GLN A 195 -20.20 -24.98 -1.67
C GLN A 195 -19.62 -25.16 -0.27
N HIS A 196 -20.18 -24.41 0.69
CA HIS A 196 -19.92 -24.62 2.11
C HIS A 196 -21.00 -25.53 2.68
N VAL A 197 -20.62 -26.77 2.96
CA VAL A 197 -21.51 -27.83 3.44
C VAL A 197 -21.22 -28.09 4.91
N CYS A 198 -22.24 -28.02 5.75
CA CYS A 198 -22.13 -28.34 7.17
C CYS A 198 -23.24 -29.30 7.62
N VAL A 199 -22.92 -30.22 8.54
CA VAL A 199 -23.85 -31.16 9.15
C VAL A 199 -23.90 -30.99 10.67
N ARG A 200 -25.12 -30.97 11.23
CA ARG A 200 -25.34 -30.89 12.68
C ARG A 200 -25.26 -32.28 13.32
N ALA A 201 -24.18 -32.54 14.05
CA ALA A 201 -23.96 -33.74 14.86
C ALA A 201 -24.34 -33.47 16.34
N GLY A 202 -25.45 -34.03 16.81
CA GLY A 202 -25.91 -33.86 18.19
C GLY A 202 -27.35 -34.34 18.41
N ARG A 203 -27.85 -34.22 19.64
CA ARG A 203 -29.27 -34.46 19.94
C ARG A 203 -30.09 -33.27 19.42
N ALA A 204 -31.19 -33.56 18.72
CA ALA A 204 -32.08 -32.55 18.17
C ALA A 204 -32.98 -31.96 19.28
N GLY A 205 -32.40 -31.09 20.13
CA GLY A 205 -33.17 -30.21 21.00
C GLY A 205 -34.00 -29.24 20.14
N GLY A 206 -35.29 -29.10 20.47
CA GLY A 206 -36.26 -28.35 19.68
C GLY A 206 -35.90 -26.88 19.45
N HIS A 207 -36.46 -26.32 18.37
CA HIS A 207 -36.41 -24.92 17.93
C HIS A 207 -35.46 -23.98 18.70
N ASN A 208 -34.21 -23.90 18.28
CA ASN A 208 -33.26 -22.90 18.76
C ASN A 208 -32.39 -22.41 17.61
N ALA A 209 -32.63 -21.14 17.22
CA ALA A 209 -31.91 -20.28 16.28
C ALA A 209 -31.19 -20.95 15.09
N SER A 210 -31.58 -20.55 13.87
CA SER A 210 -30.82 -20.79 12.64
C SER A 210 -29.51 -20.00 12.62
N LEU A 211 -28.57 -20.40 13.49
CA LEU A 211 -27.24 -19.80 13.58
C LEU A 211 -26.49 -20.08 12.27
N ALA A 212 -26.36 -19.07 11.41
CA ALA A 212 -25.51 -19.16 10.24
C ALA A 212 -24.05 -19.40 10.70
N PRO A 213 -23.37 -20.44 10.20
CA PRO A 213 -21.95 -20.62 10.48
C PRO A 213 -21.14 -19.46 9.92
N THR A 214 -20.01 -19.15 10.53
CA THR A 214 -19.06 -18.16 10.02
C THR A 214 -18.72 -18.48 8.56
N HIS A 215 -19.00 -17.54 7.66
CA HIS A 215 -18.77 -17.76 6.24
C HIS A 215 -17.26 -17.89 5.93
N PRO A 216 -16.87 -18.85 5.08
CA PRO A 216 -15.51 -18.94 4.55
C PRO A 216 -15.10 -17.67 3.80
N PHE A 217 -13.81 -17.38 3.83
CA PHE A 217 -13.20 -16.26 3.11
C PHE A 217 -11.96 -16.72 2.35
N LEU A 218 -11.63 -16.02 1.27
CA LEU A 218 -10.49 -16.32 0.42
C LEU A 218 -9.33 -15.38 0.76
N LEU A 219 -8.13 -15.93 0.90
CA LEU A 219 -6.88 -15.20 1.03
C LEU A 219 -6.06 -15.36 -0.25
N LEU A 220 -5.63 -14.25 -0.83
CA LEU A 220 -4.66 -14.21 -1.92
C LEU A 220 -3.31 -13.78 -1.36
N TYR A 221 -2.29 -14.60 -1.57
CA TYR A 221 -0.89 -14.31 -1.25
C TYR A 221 -0.25 -13.79 -2.54
N LEU A 222 0.15 -12.52 -2.55
CA LEU A 222 0.54 -11.76 -3.73
C LEU A 222 1.99 -11.28 -3.58
N ASN A 223 2.76 -11.22 -4.66
CA ASN A 223 4.04 -10.50 -4.68
C ASN A 223 3.85 -9.19 -5.42
N ASP A 224 3.81 -8.08 -4.69
CA ASP A 224 3.71 -6.75 -5.29
C ASP A 224 5.10 -6.25 -5.71
N THR A 225 5.28 -6.05 -7.01
CA THR A 225 6.52 -5.53 -7.60
C THR A 225 6.61 -4.00 -7.59
N GLN A 226 5.59 -3.27 -7.09
CA GLN A 226 5.66 -1.82 -6.77
C GLN A 226 6.49 -1.55 -5.50
N ALA A 227 7.53 -2.34 -5.25
CA ALA A 227 8.66 -1.96 -4.41
C ALA A 227 9.36 -0.76 -5.05
N GLY A 228 8.82 0.43 -4.78
CA GLY A 228 9.14 1.64 -5.52
C GLY A 228 10.60 2.05 -5.34
N LEU A 229 11.20 2.50 -6.45
CA LEU A 229 12.43 3.28 -6.50
C LEU A 229 13.48 2.80 -5.49
N ALA A 230 14.03 1.60 -5.73
CA ALA A 230 15.23 1.16 -5.04
C ALA A 230 16.25 2.32 -5.05
N PRO A 231 16.74 2.79 -3.88
CA PRO A 231 17.90 3.66 -3.85
C PRO A 231 19.00 3.02 -4.69
N PRO A 232 19.83 3.79 -5.42
CA PRO A 232 20.96 3.23 -6.16
C PRO A 232 21.75 2.33 -5.20
N ALA A 233 21.89 1.06 -5.59
CA ALA A 233 22.25 -0.02 -4.67
C ALA A 233 23.40 0.40 -3.76
N ALA A 234 23.24 0.21 -2.44
CA ALA A 234 24.31 0.47 -1.49
C ALA A 234 25.54 -0.29 -1.96
N GLU A 235 26.58 0.45 -2.38
CA GLU A 235 27.74 -0.14 -3.05
C GLU A 235 28.33 -1.22 -2.14
N THR A 236 28.44 -2.44 -2.68
CA THR A 236 28.92 -3.61 -1.94
C THR A 236 30.23 -3.26 -1.26
N HIS A 237 30.31 -3.46 0.07
CA HIS A 237 31.45 -3.07 0.92
C HIS A 237 32.80 -3.42 0.28
N ARG A 238 33.37 -2.46 -0.45
CA ARG A 238 34.78 -2.45 -0.80
C ARG A 238 35.49 -1.86 0.41
N HIS A 239 36.38 -2.63 1.04
CA HIS A 239 37.37 -2.10 1.98
C HIS A 239 38.19 -1.02 1.24
N ARG A 240 37.76 0.24 1.38
CA ARG A 240 38.38 1.39 0.74
C ARG A 240 39.36 1.98 1.74
N ARG A 241 40.64 2.03 1.33
CA ARG A 241 41.80 2.33 2.17
C ARG A 241 41.57 3.54 3.07
N GLU A 242 42.06 3.44 4.30
CA GLU A 242 42.12 4.53 5.27
C GLU A 242 42.78 5.77 4.65
N THR A 243 42.01 6.84 4.47
CA THR A 243 42.54 8.18 4.17
C THR A 243 42.99 8.88 5.46
N GLY A 244 43.67 8.15 6.34
CA GLY A 244 44.26 8.70 7.58
C GLY A 244 45.36 9.73 7.31
N THR A 245 45.94 9.72 6.10
CA THR A 245 47.02 10.62 5.69
C THR A 245 46.57 12.01 5.26
N LEU A 246 45.37 12.20 4.69
CA LEU A 246 44.92 13.51 4.23
C LEU A 246 44.59 14.50 5.37
N ALA A 247 44.32 13.98 6.58
CA ALA A 247 44.06 14.81 7.75
C ALA A 247 45.33 15.48 8.32
N HIS A 248 46.52 15.00 7.95
CA HIS A 248 47.79 15.53 8.45
C HIS A 248 48.35 16.71 7.63
N ASP A 249 47.87 16.93 6.40
CA ASP A 249 48.41 17.93 5.47
C ASP A 249 47.74 19.33 5.56
N LEU A 250 46.66 19.51 6.34
CA LEU A 250 45.98 20.81 6.51
C LEU A 250 45.76 21.20 8.00
N PRO A 251 46.79 21.76 8.67
CA PRO A 251 46.71 22.12 10.11
C PRO A 251 45.62 23.13 10.47
N ASN A 252 45.30 24.08 9.58
CA ASN A 252 44.29 25.12 9.84
C ASN A 252 42.82 24.64 9.72
N TYR A 253 42.57 23.38 9.37
CA TYR A 253 41.21 22.87 9.15
C TYR A 253 40.54 22.21 10.36
N LEU A 254 41.29 21.97 11.44
CA LEU A 254 40.77 21.39 12.70
C LEU A 254 40.28 22.44 13.70
N GLN A 255 40.25 23.72 13.33
CA GLN A 255 39.71 24.75 14.20
C GLN A 255 38.17 24.68 14.21
N GLU A 256 37.64 23.83 15.08
CA GLU A 256 36.22 23.76 15.39
C GLU A 256 35.75 25.16 15.85
N GLN A 257 35.06 25.85 14.94
CA GLN A 257 34.34 27.09 15.23
C GLN A 257 33.16 26.73 16.13
N GLY A 258 33.44 26.70 17.43
CA GLY A 258 32.54 26.26 18.49
C GLY A 258 31.21 27.02 18.51
N GLY A 259 30.21 26.40 17.89
CA GLY A 259 28.80 26.68 18.11
C GLY A 259 28.05 25.36 18.07
N GLU A 260 27.05 25.19 18.93
CA GLU A 260 26.28 23.94 19.10
C GLU A 260 25.44 23.60 17.84
N LYS A 261 26.09 23.15 16.78
CA LYS A 261 25.46 22.56 15.61
C LYS A 261 25.51 21.05 15.80
N SER A 262 24.35 20.43 15.99
CA SER A 262 24.26 18.97 16.03
C SER A 262 24.71 18.38 14.70
N ASP A 263 25.63 17.42 14.77
CA ASP A 263 26.09 16.63 13.64
C ASP A 263 24.93 15.88 12.96
N CYS A 264 25.10 15.58 11.67
CA CYS A 264 24.14 14.81 10.89
C CYS A 264 23.84 13.46 11.55
N SER A 265 22.62 13.32 12.06
CA SER A 265 22.20 12.22 12.93
C SER A 265 20.76 11.80 12.66
N LEU A 266 20.41 10.59 13.11
CA LEU A 266 19.08 10.01 12.95
C LEU A 266 18.22 10.31 14.18
N HIS A 267 17.05 10.92 13.98
CA HIS A 267 16.16 11.39 15.04
C HIS A 267 14.86 10.59 15.08
N PRO A 268 14.31 10.27 16.27
CA PRO A 268 12.99 9.68 16.39
C PRO A 268 11.90 10.69 15.98
N PHE A 269 10.90 10.20 15.24
CA PHE A 269 9.70 10.96 14.89
C PHE A 269 8.49 10.02 14.95
N PRO A 270 7.97 9.72 16.14
CA PRO A 270 6.77 8.89 16.28
C PRO A 270 5.54 9.65 15.77
N VAL A 271 4.81 9.04 14.84
CA VAL A 271 3.58 9.57 14.24
C VAL A 271 2.45 8.55 14.35
N SER A 272 1.22 9.02 14.61
CA SER A 272 0.02 8.20 14.55
C SER A 272 -0.70 8.39 13.21
N PHE A 273 -1.35 7.35 12.71
CA PHE A 273 -2.14 7.49 11.47
C PHE A 273 -3.37 8.40 11.66
N ALA A 274 -3.85 8.58 12.89
CA ALA A 274 -4.87 9.57 13.22
C ALA A 274 -4.39 11.01 12.99
N GLN A 275 -3.11 11.34 13.26
CA GLN A 275 -2.53 12.65 12.94
C GLN A 275 -2.42 12.89 11.42
N LEU A 276 -2.40 11.83 10.62
CA LEU A 276 -2.42 11.89 9.15
C LEU A 276 -3.86 11.80 8.58
N GLY A 277 -4.86 11.57 9.44
CA GLY A 277 -6.25 11.33 9.05
C GLY A 277 -6.49 9.98 8.35
N TRP A 278 -5.67 8.96 8.60
CA TRP A 278 -5.72 7.65 7.92
C TRP A 278 -6.19 6.49 8.81
N ASP A 279 -6.45 6.74 10.10
CA ASP A 279 -6.92 5.76 11.08
C ASP A 279 -8.31 5.16 10.78
N HIS A 280 -9.11 5.82 9.94
CA HIS A 280 -10.41 5.33 9.51
C HIS A 280 -10.35 4.20 8.45
N TRP A 281 -9.16 3.93 7.88
CA TRP A 281 -8.94 2.79 6.96
C TRP A 281 -7.68 1.98 7.26
N ILE A 282 -6.68 2.54 7.96
CA ILE A 282 -5.55 1.77 8.50
C ILE A 282 -5.96 1.13 9.82
N ILE A 283 -6.09 -0.20 9.80
CA ILE A 283 -6.44 -1.02 10.95
C ILE A 283 -5.23 -1.20 11.88
N ALA A 284 -4.04 -1.43 11.31
CA ALA A 284 -2.79 -1.57 12.06
C ALA A 284 -1.56 -1.19 11.21
N PRO A 285 -0.48 -0.65 11.81
CA PRO A 285 -0.39 -0.27 13.22
C PRO A 285 -1.13 1.06 13.42
N HIS A 286 -1.35 1.49 14.67
CA HIS A 286 -1.97 2.81 14.92
C HIS A 286 -0.94 3.95 14.96
N ARG A 287 0.34 3.62 15.18
CA ARG A 287 1.47 4.53 15.23
C ARG A 287 2.72 3.83 14.71
N TYR A 288 3.66 4.57 14.16
CA TYR A 288 4.99 4.09 13.80
C TYR A 288 6.04 5.19 13.99
N ASN A 289 7.31 4.82 13.91
CA ASN A 289 8.43 5.75 13.99
C ASN A 289 9.22 5.70 12.67
N PRO A 290 8.84 6.49 11.64
CA PRO A 290 9.60 6.61 10.40
C PRO A 290 11.05 7.06 10.62
N ARG A 291 11.32 7.81 11.70
CA ARG A 291 12.57 8.56 11.92
C ARG A 291 12.88 9.55 10.78
N TYR A 292 13.87 10.41 11.00
CA TYR A 292 14.33 11.37 10.01
C TYR A 292 15.78 11.78 10.26
N CYS A 293 16.45 12.26 9.23
CA CYS A 293 17.82 12.76 9.34
C CYS A 293 17.80 14.28 9.56
N LYS A 294 18.61 14.74 10.52
CA LYS A 294 18.78 16.16 10.84
C LYS A 294 20.16 16.39 11.42
N GLY A 295 20.76 17.52 11.05
CA GLY A 295 22.04 17.99 11.57
C GLY A 295 22.83 18.69 10.47
N THR A 296 24.00 19.19 10.84
CA THR A 296 24.96 19.76 9.89
C THR A 296 25.92 18.67 9.43
N CYS A 297 26.21 18.63 8.13
CA CYS A 297 27.29 17.80 7.62
C CYS A 297 28.65 18.43 7.95
N PRO A 298 29.58 17.70 8.58
CA PRO A 298 30.85 18.27 9.02
C PRO A 298 31.69 18.72 7.84
N HIS A 299 32.57 19.70 8.09
CA HIS A 299 33.41 20.29 7.06
C HIS A 299 34.31 19.25 6.37
N LEU A 300 34.99 18.42 7.17
CA LEU A 300 35.65 17.21 6.70
C LEU A 300 34.69 16.03 6.85
N LEU A 301 34.12 15.57 5.73
CA LEU A 301 33.27 14.37 5.71
C LEU A 301 34.14 13.14 6.03
N ARG A 302 34.05 12.69 7.28
CA ARG A 302 34.67 11.47 7.78
C ARG A 302 34.00 10.22 7.16
N TYR A 303 34.74 9.11 7.14
CA TYR A 303 34.33 7.86 6.49
C TYR A 303 33.06 7.22 7.10
N ASP A 304 32.82 7.46 8.39
CA ASP A 304 31.64 7.02 9.15
C ASP A 304 30.31 7.55 8.58
N TYR A 305 30.30 8.69 7.88
CA TYR A 305 29.11 9.23 7.22
C TYR A 305 28.68 8.47 5.95
N HIS A 306 29.43 7.46 5.49
CA HIS A 306 29.13 6.69 4.26
C HIS A 306 28.93 7.58 3.01
N ALA A 307 29.51 8.78 3.02
CA ALA A 307 29.32 9.78 1.98
C ALA A 307 30.02 9.38 0.68
N PRO A 308 29.39 9.58 -0.50
CA PRO A 308 30.04 9.31 -1.77
C PRO A 308 31.19 10.29 -2.01
N ASN A 309 32.20 9.89 -2.78
CA ASN A 309 33.32 10.76 -3.16
C ASN A 309 32.88 12.14 -3.68
N HIS A 310 31.75 12.22 -4.40
CA HIS A 310 31.17 13.47 -4.88
C HIS A 310 30.86 14.44 -3.73
N ALA A 311 30.22 13.97 -2.66
CA ALA A 311 29.88 14.79 -1.50
C ALA A 311 31.14 15.25 -0.75
N VAL A 312 32.17 14.39 -0.66
CA VAL A 312 33.48 14.75 -0.08
C VAL A 312 34.13 15.89 -0.89
N VAL A 313 34.21 15.75 -2.21
CA VAL A 313 34.77 16.77 -3.11
C VAL A 313 33.92 18.05 -3.09
N GLN A 314 32.59 17.96 -3.08
CA GLN A 314 31.69 19.11 -2.96
C GLN A 314 31.90 19.86 -1.64
N SER A 315 32.15 19.16 -0.53
CA SER A 315 32.49 19.78 0.75
C SER A 315 33.79 20.58 0.65
N PHE A 316 34.83 20.04 -0.01
CA PHE A 316 36.06 20.78 -0.28
C PHE A 316 35.84 21.98 -1.21
N ILE A 317 35.06 21.85 -2.28
CA ILE A 317 34.75 22.96 -3.20
C ILE A 317 34.06 24.11 -2.45
N HIS A 318 33.05 23.81 -1.62
CA HIS A 318 32.37 24.82 -0.79
C HIS A 318 33.33 25.61 0.12
N GLN A 319 34.40 24.98 0.60
CA GLN A 319 35.29 25.54 1.62
C GLN A 319 36.53 26.22 1.04
N LEU A 320 37.07 25.69 -0.06
CA LEU A 320 38.35 26.09 -0.64
C LEU A 320 38.23 26.87 -1.95
N VAL A 321 37.12 26.73 -2.68
CA VAL A 321 36.99 27.22 -4.07
C VAL A 321 35.86 28.23 -4.20
N ASP A 322 34.64 27.86 -3.80
CA ASP A 322 33.45 28.68 -4.00
C ASP A 322 32.38 28.37 -2.94
N ALA A 323 32.19 29.30 -2.00
CA ALA A 323 31.21 29.19 -0.93
C ALA A 323 29.74 29.25 -1.40
N SER A 324 29.48 29.61 -2.66
CA SER A 324 28.13 29.55 -3.27
C SER A 324 27.69 28.13 -3.59
N VAL A 325 28.63 27.19 -3.77
CA VAL A 325 28.34 25.76 -3.91
C VAL A 325 27.75 25.26 -2.58
N PRO A 326 26.58 24.62 -2.56
CA PRO A 326 25.94 24.21 -1.30
C PRO A 326 26.72 23.10 -0.60
N ARG A 327 26.69 23.09 0.73
CA ARG A 327 27.17 21.93 1.52
C ARG A 327 26.33 20.69 1.24
N PRO A 328 26.94 19.48 1.32
CA PRO A 328 26.20 18.22 1.38
C PRO A 328 25.10 18.25 2.45
N SER A 329 23.96 17.63 2.15
CA SER A 329 22.77 17.62 3.00
C SER A 329 22.69 16.34 3.83
N CYS A 330 22.21 16.47 5.07
CA CYS A 330 21.96 15.34 5.95
C CYS A 330 20.67 14.60 5.52
N VAL A 331 20.81 13.43 4.90
CA VAL A 331 19.70 12.67 4.29
C VAL A 331 19.73 11.21 4.71
N PRO A 332 18.61 10.46 4.66
CA PRO A 332 18.64 9.04 4.97
C PRO A 332 19.43 8.24 3.94
N TYR A 333 20.21 7.27 4.43
CA TYR A 333 21.09 6.41 3.63
C TYR A 333 20.46 5.04 3.37
N SER A 334 19.98 4.40 4.43
CA SER A 334 19.27 3.13 4.38
C SER A 334 17.89 3.24 5.03
N TYR A 335 16.99 2.32 4.64
CA TYR A 335 15.62 2.28 5.12
C TYR A 335 15.20 0.84 5.46
N SER A 336 14.12 0.69 6.23
CA SER A 336 13.38 -0.56 6.42
C SER A 336 11.91 -0.42 5.99
N PRO A 337 11.24 -1.53 5.66
CA PRO A 337 9.80 -1.56 5.40
C PRO A 337 8.93 -1.37 6.66
N ILE A 338 7.63 -1.15 6.41
CA ILE A 338 6.55 -1.25 7.39
C ILE A 338 5.41 -2.16 6.86
N SER A 339 4.95 -3.09 7.69
CA SER A 339 3.72 -3.86 7.51
C SER A 339 2.50 -3.02 7.90
N VAL A 340 1.56 -2.87 6.99
CA VAL A 340 0.27 -2.18 7.19
C VAL A 340 -0.88 -3.16 6.95
N LEU A 341 -1.87 -3.15 7.84
CA LEU A 341 -3.17 -3.79 7.67
C LEU A 341 -4.22 -2.70 7.47
N MET A 342 -4.96 -2.76 6.36
CA MET A 342 -5.89 -1.71 5.94
C MET A 342 -7.18 -2.28 5.35
N LEU A 343 -8.21 -1.43 5.29
CA LEU A 343 -9.46 -1.67 4.57
C LEU A 343 -9.34 -1.30 3.10
N GLU A 344 -10.05 -2.03 2.26
CA GLU A 344 -10.16 -1.77 0.82
C GLU A 344 -11.55 -1.29 0.42
N ARG A 345 -11.65 -0.69 -0.78
CA ARG A 345 -12.87 -0.05 -1.30
C ARG A 345 -14.10 -0.96 -1.31
N ASN A 346 -13.86 -2.25 -1.57
CA ASN A 346 -14.84 -3.34 -1.67
C ASN A 346 -15.13 -4.03 -0.31
N GLY A 347 -14.75 -3.40 0.82
CA GLY A 347 -14.90 -3.98 2.16
C GLY A 347 -13.88 -5.07 2.51
N GLY A 348 -12.97 -5.41 1.59
CA GLY A 348 -11.85 -6.33 1.82
C GLY A 348 -10.85 -5.82 2.86
N ILE A 349 -9.95 -6.71 3.30
CA ILE A 349 -8.84 -6.39 4.18
C ILE A 349 -7.53 -6.74 3.48
N LEU A 350 -6.62 -5.78 3.42
CA LEU A 350 -5.30 -5.94 2.82
C LEU A 350 -4.20 -5.83 3.88
N TYR A 351 -3.36 -6.86 3.98
CA TYR A 351 -2.03 -6.76 4.54
C TYR A 351 -1.05 -6.39 3.41
N LYS A 352 -0.20 -5.40 3.61
CA LYS A 352 0.87 -5.05 2.67
C LYS A 352 2.11 -4.52 3.39
N GLU A 353 3.28 -4.94 2.94
CA GLU A 353 4.57 -4.39 3.34
C GLU A 353 4.97 -3.28 2.38
N TYR A 354 5.25 -2.10 2.92
CA TYR A 354 5.68 -0.93 2.18
C TYR A 354 7.17 -0.68 2.45
N GLU A 355 7.98 -0.86 1.41
CA GLU A 355 9.42 -0.59 1.43
C GLU A 355 9.75 0.90 1.59
N ASN A 356 10.97 1.19 2.04
CA ASN A 356 11.53 2.54 2.17
C ASN A 356 10.73 3.49 3.10
N MET A 357 10.06 2.95 4.13
CA MET A 357 9.14 3.72 4.99
C MET A 357 9.71 4.17 6.33
N ILE A 358 10.84 3.61 6.76
CA ILE A 358 11.51 3.94 8.02
C ILE A 358 12.99 4.15 7.75
N ALA A 359 13.54 5.34 7.98
CA ALA A 359 14.98 5.60 7.87
C ALA A 359 15.75 4.79 8.94
N GLU A 360 16.80 4.08 8.55
CA GLU A 360 17.67 3.27 9.43
C GLU A 360 19.02 3.95 9.73
N SER A 361 19.52 4.80 8.84
CA SER A 361 20.77 5.54 9.01
C SER A 361 20.77 6.83 8.17
N CYS A 362 21.72 7.73 8.45
CA CYS A 362 21.89 9.00 7.75
C CYS A 362 23.25 9.09 7.06
N THR A 363 23.34 9.87 5.99
CA THR A 363 24.57 10.20 5.26
C THR A 363 24.57 11.69 4.91
N CYS A 364 25.73 12.17 4.45
CA CYS A 364 25.92 13.48 3.86
C CYS A 364 26.08 13.36 2.36
N ARG A 365 25.14 13.92 1.59
CA ARG A 365 25.08 13.78 0.13
C ARG A 365 24.84 15.09 -0.60
#